data_AF-A0A2N0KNW3-F1
#
_entry.id   AF-A0A2N0KNW3-F1
#
_cell.length_a   1.000
_cell.length_b   1.000
_cell.length_c   1.000
_cell.angle_alpha   90.00
_cell.angle_beta   90.00
_cell.angle_gamma   90.00
#
_symmetry.space_group_name_H-M   'P 1'
#
loop_
_entity.id
_entity.type
_entity.pdbx_description
1 polymer ?
#
loop_
_entity_poly.entity_id
_entity_poly.type
_entity_poly.pdbx_seq_one_letter_code
_entity_poly.pdbx_strand_id
1 'polypeptide(L)' 'MDLFVSTDTIAFHKVWMGMASFAECADAKLIELDGLTAHVAAFPAWFKLSGFSGVEPALGSA' A
#
# COMPACT_ATOMS: atom_id res chain seq x y z
N MET A 1 5.81 7.76 -17.95
CA MET A 1 5.59 8.76 -16.90
C MET A 1 5.42 7.99 -15.62
N ASP A 2 6.17 8.35 -14.59
CA ASP A 2 6.34 7.52 -13.41
C ASP A 2 5.34 7.86 -12.31
N LEU A 3 5.14 6.93 -11.39
CA LEU A 3 4.38 7.11 -10.16
C LEU A 3 5.38 7.17 -9.00
N PHE A 4 5.31 8.23 -8.20
CA PHE A 4 6.10 8.38 -7.00
C PHE A 4 5.24 8.03 -5.78
N VAL A 5 5.81 7.23 -4.89
CA VAL A 5 5.17 6.81 -3.64
C VAL A 5 6.02 7.34 -2.49
N SER A 6 5.47 8.28 -1.72
CA SER A 6 6.05 8.75 -0.46
C SER A 6 5.33 8.05 0.67
N THR A 7 6.05 7.39 1.57
CA THR A 7 5.40 6.59 2.61
C THR A 7 6.24 6.42 3.86
N ASP A 8 5.55 6.32 4.99
CA ASP A 8 6.11 5.70 6.18
C ASP A 8 6.33 4.20 5.92
N THR A 9 7.59 3.76 6.03
CA THR A 9 7.98 2.37 5.74
C THR A 9 7.21 1.35 6.60
N ILE A 10 6.86 1.69 7.84
CA ILE A 10 6.13 0.79 8.73
C ILE A 10 4.67 0.68 8.28
N ALA A 11 4.02 1.80 7.95
CA ALA A 11 2.66 1.82 7.42
C ALA A 11 2.60 1.04 6.10
N PHE A 12 3.52 1.31 5.17
CA PHE A 12 3.60 0.58 3.91
C PHE A 12 3.79 -0.92 4.11
N HIS A 13 4.65 -1.32 5.06
CA HIS A 13 4.85 -2.72 5.42
C HIS A 13 3.59 -3.35 6.03
N LYS A 14 2.87 -2.65 6.91
CA LYS A 14 1.61 -3.15 7.49
C LYS A 14 0.54 -3.35 6.42
N VAL A 15 0.43 -2.42 5.46
CA VAL A 15 -0.46 -2.58 4.30
C VAL A 15 -0.03 -3.78 3.46
N TRP A 16 1.27 -3.91 3.20
CA TRP A 16 1.84 -5.05 2.49
C TRP A 16 1.49 -6.38 3.16
N MET A 17 1.59 -6.47 4.48
CA MET A 17 1.28 -7.68 5.26
C MET A 17 -0.22 -7.91 5.51
N GLY A 18 -1.10 -7.07 4.94
CA GLY A 18 -2.56 -7.15 5.17
C GLY A 18 -2.99 -6.77 6.59
N MET A 19 -2.12 -6.14 7.37
CA MET A 19 -2.38 -5.70 8.75
C MET A 19 -3.00 -4.29 8.83
N ALA A 20 -3.02 -3.56 7.71
CA ALA A 20 -3.61 -2.22 7.60
C ALA A 20 -4.25 -2.02 6.22
N SER A 21 -5.26 -1.16 6.14
CA SER A 21 -5.86 -0.77 4.85
C SER A 21 -5.01 0.29 4.15
N PHE A 22 -4.79 0.12 2.83
CA PHE A 22 -4.15 1.15 2.01
C PHE A 22 -4.90 2.49 2.09
N ALA A 23 -6.23 2.45 2.04
CA ALA A 23 -7.07 3.65 2.06
C ALA A 23 -6.94 4.42 3.39
N GLU A 24 -6.93 3.71 4.52
CA GLU A 24 -6.74 4.33 5.84
C GLU A 24 -5.36 4.96 5.96
N CYS A 25 -4.32 4.30 5.45
CA CYS A 25 -2.96 4.88 5.43
C CYS A 25 -2.85 6.09 4.49
N ALA A 26 -3.58 6.10 3.38
CA ALA A 26 -3.63 7.26 2.48
C ALA A 26 -4.36 8.44 3.12
N ASP A 27 -5.51 8.22 3.74
CA ASP A 27 -6.27 9.26 4.46
C ASP A 27 -5.47 9.85 5.64
N ALA A 28 -4.68 9.01 6.32
CA ALA A 28 -3.78 9.43 7.39
C ALA A 28 -2.48 10.09 6.89
N LYS A 29 -2.28 10.24 5.57
CA LYS A 29 -1.04 10.75 4.94
C LYS A 29 0.22 9.95 5.29
N LEU A 30 0.06 8.67 5.58
CA LEU A 30 1.16 7.71 5.75
C LEU A 30 1.60 7.13 4.41
N ILE A 31 0.75 7.23 3.39
CA ILE A 31 1.05 6.90 1.99
C ILE A 31 0.53 8.05 1.14
N GLU A 32 1.40 8.65 0.34
CA GLU A 32 1.06 9.68 -0.63
C GLU A 32 1.51 9.21 -2.02
N LEU A 33 0.62 9.40 -3.01
CA LEU A 33 0.85 9.03 -4.40
C LEU A 33 0.89 10.29 -5.24
N ASP A 34 1.97 10.46 -6.01
CA ASP A 34 2.13 11.55 -6.95
C ASP A 34 2.42 11.01 -8.35
N GLY A 35 1.72 11.55 -9.36
CA GLY A 35 1.87 11.14 -10.75
C GLY A 35 0.58 11.30 -11.56
N LEU A 36 0.55 10.67 -12.74
CA LEU A 36 -0.63 10.70 -13.61
C LEU A 36 -1.84 10.07 -12.90
N THR A 37 -3.01 10.72 -12.99
CA THR A 37 -4.26 10.27 -12.36
C THR A 37 -4.59 8.80 -12.66
N ALA A 38 -4.33 8.35 -13.90
CA ALA A 38 -4.54 6.95 -14.29
C ALA A 38 -3.64 5.97 -13.50
N HIS A 39 -2.40 6.35 -13.21
CA HIS A 39 -1.46 5.53 -12.44
C HIS A 39 -1.77 5.56 -10.95
N VAL A 40 -2.10 6.73 -10.40
CA VAL A 40 -2.54 6.88 -9.01
C VAL A 40 -3.77 6.01 -8.74
N ALA A 41 -4.75 6.02 -9.65
CA ALA A 41 -5.96 5.20 -9.52
C ALA A 41 -5.69 3.69 -9.68
N ALA A 42 -4.76 3.30 -10.55
CA ALA A 42 -4.43 1.90 -10.81
C ALA A 42 -3.52 1.29 -9.72
N PHE A 43 -2.73 2.11 -9.02
CA PHE A 43 -1.69 1.65 -8.12
C PHE A 43 -2.16 0.71 -7.01
N PRO A 44 -3.28 0.97 -6.28
CA PRO A 44 -3.73 0.05 -5.24
C PRO A 44 -4.06 -1.35 -5.78
N ALA A 45 -4.53 -1.46 -7.03
CA ALA A 45 -4.77 -2.76 -7.66
C ALA A 45 -3.46 -3.45 -8.05
N TRP A 46 -2.51 -2.70 -8.62
CA TRP A 46 -1.17 -3.24 -8.94
C TRP A 46 -0.37 -3.63 -7.70
N PHE A 47 -0.51 -2.87 -6.60
CA PHE A 47 0.14 -3.17 -5.34
C PHE A 47 -0.27 -4.55 -4.80
N LYS A 48 -1.55 -4.93 -4.97
CA LYS A 48 -2.06 -6.27 -4.64
C LYS A 48 -1.49 -7.39 -5.51
N LEU A 49 -0.95 -7.06 -6.70
CA LEU A 49 -0.29 -8.00 -7.60
C LEU A 49 1.21 -8.15 -7.30
N SER A 50 1.80 -7.31 -6.45
CA SER A 50 3.11 -7.64 -5.87
C SER A 50 2.97 -9.01 -5.19
N GLY A 51 3.94 -9.92 -5.38
CA GLY A 51 3.81 -11.38 -5.21
C GLY A 51 3.52 -11.93 -3.81
N PHE A 52 2.69 -11.25 -3.03
CA PHE A 52 2.32 -11.53 -1.65
C PHE A 52 0.81 -11.73 -1.47
N SER A 53 0.02 -11.72 -2.55
CA SER A 53 -1.41 -12.08 -2.51
C SER A 53 -1.69 -13.49 -1.97
N GLY A 54 -0.65 -14.33 -1.82
CA GLY A 54 -0.71 -15.65 -1.19
C GLY A 54 -0.01 -15.74 0.17
N VAL A 55 0.55 -14.65 0.71
CA VAL A 55 1.13 -14.64 2.05
C VAL A 55 0.01 -14.34 3.04
N GLU A 56 -0.32 -15.34 3.88
CA GLU A 56 -1.26 -15.14 4.98
C GLU A 56 -0.80 -13.95 5.84
N PRO A 57 -1.73 -13.09 6.30
CA PRO A 57 -1.41 -12.03 7.23
C PRO A 57 -0.62 -12.61 8.39
N ALA A 58 0.51 -11.99 8.74
CA ALA A 58 1.21 -12.35 9.96
C ALA A 58 0.28 -12.03 11.12
N LEU A 59 -0.44 -13.03 11.61
CA LEU A 59 -1.21 -12.97 12.85
C LEU A 59 -0.24 -12.47 13.91
N GLY A 60 -0.39 -11.20 14.31
CA GLY A 60 0.26 -10.69 15.49
C GLY A 60 -0.18 -11.58 16.64
N SER A 61 0.76 -12.37 17.18
CA SER A 61 0.57 -13.04 18.45
C SER A 61 0.14 -11.99 19.47
N ALA A 62 -1.03 -12.26 20.07
CA ALA A 62 -1.75 -11.41 21.01
C ALA A 62 -0.88 -10.85 22.15
#